data_AF-T1BD92-F1
#
_entry.id   AF-T1BD92-F1
#
_cell.length_a   1.000
_cell.length_b   1.000
_cell.length_c   1.000
_cell.angle_alpha   90.00
_cell.angle_beta   90.00
_cell.angle_gamma   90.00
#
_symmetry.space_group_name_H-M   'P 1'
#
loop_
_entity.id
_entity.type
_entity.pdbx_description
1 polymer ?
#
loop_
_entity_poly.entity_id
_entity_poly.type
_entity_poly.pdbx_seq_one_letter_code
_entity_poly.pdbx_strand_id
1 'polypeptide(L)'
;YLHMYRGIMYGSYKKPRELLWLIGIFIYLALAAEAFLGYLLPWGQMSYWGSAVVTNFVTAIPGIGKPIAQWLRGSFVIGLPTLNRFFVFHVF
;
A
#
# COMPACT_ATOMS: atom_id res chain seq x y z
N TYR A 1 -10.34 1.20 -11.89
CA TYR A 1 -9.62 1.54 -13.13
C TYR A 1 -10.44 2.31 -14.16
N LEU A 2 -11.62 1.82 -14.60
CA LEU A 2 -12.45 2.52 -15.60
C LEU A 2 -12.74 3.99 -15.26
N HIS A 3 -13.01 4.30 -13.99
CA HIS A 3 -13.21 5.68 -13.52
C HIS A 3 -12.01 6.59 -13.80
N MET A 4 -10.80 6.11 -13.52
CA MET A 4 -9.56 6.87 -13.78
C MET A 4 -9.34 7.07 -15.27
N TYR A 5 -9.54 6.00 -16.07
CA TYR A 5 -9.42 6.07 -17.53
C TYR A 5 -10.37 7.12 -18.12
N ARG A 6 -11.66 7.10 -17.72
CA ARG A 6 -12.64 8.13 -18.09
C ARG A 6 -12.14 9.52 -17.72
N GLY A 7 -11.58 9.69 -16.53
CA GLY A 7 -11.03 10.98 -16.08
C GLY A 7 -9.93 11.52 -16.99
N ILE A 8 -9.08 10.64 -17.51
CA ILE A 8 -8.02 10.99 -18.46
C ILE A 8 -8.61 11.32 -19.84
N MET A 9 -9.47 10.45 -20.37
CA MET A 9 -10.04 10.59 -21.73
C MET A 9 -10.84 11.88 -21.90
N TYR A 10 -11.59 12.30 -20.88
CA TYR A 10 -12.39 13.54 -20.93
C TYR A 10 -11.69 14.74 -20.30
N GLY A 11 -10.38 14.67 -20.01
CA GLY A 11 -9.62 15.78 -19.41
C GLY A 11 -10.20 16.28 -18.08
N SER A 12 -10.82 15.40 -17.30
CA SER A 12 -11.53 15.77 -16.07
C SER A 12 -10.63 16.17 -14.91
N TYR A 13 -9.32 16.01 -15.07
CA TYR A 13 -8.28 16.50 -14.16
C TYR A 13 -7.86 17.95 -14.44
N LYS A 14 -8.29 18.54 -15.56
CA LYS A 14 -7.93 19.93 -15.94
C LYS A 14 -8.71 20.96 -15.11
N LYS A 15 -8.23 22.20 -15.16
CA LYS A 15 -8.86 23.36 -14.52
C LYS A 15 -10.37 23.40 -14.72
N PRO A 16 -11.18 23.66 -13.66
CA PRO A 16 -10.83 23.94 -12.26
C PRO A 16 -10.91 22.71 -11.33
N ARG A 17 -10.67 21.49 -11.84
CA ARG A 17 -10.91 20.22 -11.11
C ARG A 17 -9.63 19.52 -10.63
N GLU A 18 -8.51 20.23 -10.55
CA GLU A 18 -7.22 19.67 -10.16
C GLU A 18 -7.27 19.09 -8.74
N LEU A 19 -7.91 19.80 -7.80
CA LEU A 19 -8.05 19.33 -6.43
C LEU A 19 -8.88 18.04 -6.33
N LEU A 20 -9.94 17.93 -7.13
CA LEU A 20 -10.76 16.71 -7.19
C LEU A 20 -9.94 15.53 -7.71
N TRP A 21 -9.08 15.76 -8.70
CA TRP A 21 -8.19 14.73 -9.22
C TRP A 21 -7.15 14.28 -8.19
N LEU A 22 -6.54 15.22 -7.45
CA LEU A 22 -5.58 14.89 -6.39
C LEU A 22 -6.23 14.08 -5.28
N ILE A 23 -7.44 14.44 -4.84
CA ILE A 23 -8.22 13.64 -3.88
C ILE A 23 -8.46 12.23 -4.44
N GLY A 24 -8.82 12.12 -5.72
CA GLY A 24 -8.98 10.83 -6.40
C GLY A 24 -7.69 9.97 -6.40
N ILE A 25 -6.53 10.59 -6.60
CA ILE A 25 -5.23 9.91 -6.50
C ILE A 25 -4.97 9.42 -5.07
N PHE A 26 -5.23 10.25 -4.05
CA PHE A 26 -5.07 9.82 -2.65
C PHE A 26 -5.98 8.66 -2.30
N ILE A 27 -7.24 8.70 -2.73
CA ILE A 27 -8.20 7.59 -2.56
C ILE A 27 -7.69 6.34 -3.28
N TYR A 28 -7.14 6.47 -4.49
CA TYR A 28 -6.58 5.34 -5.23
C TYR A 28 -5.41 4.69 -4.49
N LEU A 29 -4.48 5.49 -3.95
CA LEU A 29 -3.34 4.98 -3.17
C LEU A 29 -3.81 4.30 -1.88
N ALA A 30 -4.78 4.90 -1.16
CA ALA A 30 -5.35 4.31 0.04
C ALA A 30 -6.02 2.96 -0.26
N LEU A 31 -6.85 2.88 -1.30
CA LEU A 31 -7.50 1.62 -1.70
C LEU A 31 -6.50 0.54 -2.14
N ALA A 32 -5.42 0.92 -2.82
CA ALA A 32 -4.37 -0.02 -3.20
C ALA A 32 -3.63 -0.57 -1.97
N ALA A 33 -3.34 0.28 -0.98
CA ALA A 33 -2.75 -0.12 0.29
C ALA A 33 -3.71 -1.03 1.07
N GLU A 34 -4.98 -0.65 1.19
CA GLU A 34 -6.03 -1.42 1.87
C GLU A 34 -6.18 -2.83 1.28
N ALA A 35 -6.28 -2.92 -0.05
CA ALA A 35 -6.40 -4.19 -0.76
C ALA A 35 -5.17 -5.07 -0.57
N PHE A 36 -3.97 -4.47 -0.55
CA PHE A 36 -2.75 -5.20 -0.26
C PHE A 36 -2.77 -5.74 1.18
N LEU A 37 -3.06 -4.91 2.18
CA LEU A 37 -3.09 -5.33 3.59
C LEU A 37 -4.12 -6.44 3.83
N GLY A 38 -5.31 -6.34 3.22
CA GLY A 38 -6.34 -7.37 3.26
C GLY A 38 -5.90 -8.69 2.61
N TYR A 39 -5.16 -8.63 1.50
CA TYR A 39 -4.60 -9.80 0.83
C TYR A 39 -3.60 -10.60 1.70
N LEU A 40 -3.02 -9.96 2.71
CA LEU A 40 -2.08 -10.62 3.62
C LEU A 40 -2.77 -11.47 4.69
N LEU A 41 -4.03 -11.17 5.02
CA LEU A 41 -4.73 -11.77 6.16
C LEU A 41 -4.99 -13.28 6.06
N PRO A 42 -5.29 -13.87 4.88
CA PRO A 42 -5.44 -15.32 4.76
C PRO A 42 -4.16 -16.12 5.02
N TRP A 43 -3.01 -15.45 5.06
CA TRP A 43 -1.70 -16.02 5.40
C TRP A 43 -1.28 -17.25 4.58
N GLY A 44 -1.64 -17.27 3.29
CA GLY A 44 -1.17 -18.27 2.34
C GLY A 44 0.26 -18.00 1.82
N GLN A 45 0.81 -18.92 1.01
CA GLN A 45 2.15 -18.78 0.43
C GLN A 45 2.32 -17.46 -0.35
N MET A 46 1.36 -17.10 -1.20
CA MET A 46 1.42 -15.86 -1.97
C MET A 46 1.31 -14.61 -1.08
N SER A 47 0.49 -14.67 -0.02
CA SER A 47 0.40 -13.61 0.99
C SER A 47 1.73 -13.40 1.72
N TYR A 48 2.36 -14.49 2.17
CA TYR A 48 3.65 -14.44 2.87
C TYR A 48 4.76 -13.86 1.99
N TRP A 49 4.95 -14.42 0.79
CA TRP A 49 6.00 -13.95 -0.13
C TRP A 49 5.73 -12.55 -0.68
N GLY A 50 4.46 -12.21 -0.92
CA GLY A 50 4.05 -10.85 -1.29
C GLY A 50 4.42 -9.83 -0.21
N SER A 51 4.15 -10.14 1.06
CA SER A 51 4.56 -9.32 2.21
C SER A 51 6.07 -9.12 2.28
N ALA A 52 6.85 -10.19 2.04
CA ALA A 52 8.30 -10.10 2.02
C ALA A 52 8.80 -9.15 0.92
N VAL A 53 8.29 -9.26 -0.31
CA VAL A 53 8.69 -8.40 -1.42
C VAL A 53 8.33 -6.94 -1.16
N VAL A 54 7.09 -6.65 -0.74
CA VAL A 54 6.63 -5.28 -0.52
C VAL A 54 7.37 -4.58 0.61
N THR A 55 7.56 -5.27 1.74
CA THR A 55 8.32 -4.71 2.87
C THR A 55 9.82 -4.60 2.56
N ASN A 56 10.35 -5.37 1.60
CA ASN A 56 11.72 -5.25 1.14
C ASN A 56 11.93 -4.05 0.21
N PHE A 57 10.94 -3.59 -0.55
CA PHE A 57 11.09 -2.37 -1.37
C PHE A 57 11.50 -1.15 -0.53
N VAL A 58 10.99 -1.05 0.70
CA VAL A 58 11.34 0.03 1.64
C VAL A 58 12.84 0.06 1.97
N THR A 59 13.50 -1.10 1.94
CA THR A 59 14.94 -1.18 2.23
C THR A 59 15.82 -0.50 1.17
N ALA A 60 15.26 -0.22 -0.02
CA ALA A 60 15.95 0.49 -1.08
C ALA A 60 16.18 1.98 -0.77
N ILE A 61 15.49 2.55 0.23
CA ILE A 61 15.68 3.94 0.65
C ILE A 61 17.04 4.09 1.37
N PRO A 62 17.97 4.91 0.85
CA PRO A 62 19.28 5.08 1.47
C PRO A 62 19.20 5.66 2.88
N GLY A 63 20.06 5.19 3.79
CA GLY A 63 20.16 5.65 5.18
C GLY A 63 19.07 5.12 6.12
N ILE A 64 17.80 5.22 5.74
CA ILE A 64 16.66 4.95 6.63
C ILE A 64 15.82 3.71 6.25
N GLY A 65 16.05 3.09 5.09
CA GLY A 65 15.19 2.01 4.59
C GLY A 65 15.16 0.76 5.48
N LYS A 66 16.33 0.31 5.96
CA LYS A 66 16.43 -0.87 6.84
C LYS A 66 15.67 -0.70 8.18
N PRO A 67 15.87 0.38 8.97
CA PRO A 67 15.13 0.55 10.22
C PRO A 67 13.63 0.71 9.99
N ILE A 68 13.19 1.37 8.90
CA ILE A 68 11.75 1.48 8.57
C ILE A 68 11.18 0.11 8.22
N ALA A 69 11.88 -0.71 7.43
CA ALA A 69 11.42 -2.05 7.09
C ALA A 69 11.30 -2.96 8.31
N GLN A 70 12.27 -2.91 9.23
CA GLN A 70 12.19 -3.64 10.50
C GLN A 70 11.04 -3.15 11.38
N TRP A 71 10.83 -1.83 11.45
CA TRP A 71 9.67 -1.26 12.14
C TRP A 71 8.37 -1.72 11.51
N LEU A 72 8.23 -1.71 10.19
CA LEU A 72 7.01 -2.14 9.50
C LEU A 72 6.67 -3.61 9.81
N ARG A 73 7.68 -4.50 9.79
CA ARG A 73 7.51 -5.93 10.08
C ARG A 73 7.29 -6.21 11.56
N GLY A 74 7.79 -5.34 12.46
CA GLY A 74 7.83 -5.59 13.89
C GLY A 74 8.82 -6.67 14.32
N SER A 75 9.63 -7.20 13.40
CA SER A 75 10.68 -8.18 13.67
C SER A 75 11.71 -8.19 12.53
N PHE A 76 12.77 -9.00 12.65
CA PHE A 76 13.78 -9.16 11.57
C PHE A 76 13.23 -9.91 10.34
N VAL A 77 12.21 -10.75 10.53
CA VAL A 77 11.57 -11.55 9.47
C VAL A 77 10.07 -11.30 9.41
N ILE A 78 9.41 -11.74 8.35
CA ILE A 78 7.95 -11.73 8.26
C ILE A 78 7.38 -12.79 9.20
N GLY A 79 6.42 -12.42 10.04
CA GLY A 79 5.81 -13.34 10.99
C GLY A 79 4.56 -12.77 11.65
N LEU A 80 4.14 -13.38 12.76
CA LEU A 80 2.94 -12.97 13.50
C LEU A 80 2.91 -11.48 13.89
N PRO A 81 4.01 -10.84 14.33
CA PRO A 81 4.02 -9.40 14.60
C PRO A 81 3.66 -8.56 13.36
N THR A 82 4.09 -9.00 12.18
CA THR A 82 3.79 -8.35 10.90
C THR A 82 2.30 -8.48 10.58
N LEU A 83 1.77 -9.71 10.68
CA LEU A 83 0.36 -10.01 10.40
C LEU A 83 -0.58 -9.21 11.31
N ASN A 84 -0.30 -9.16 12.61
CA ASN A 84 -1.13 -8.42 13.56
C ASN A 84 -1.13 -6.91 13.27
N ARG A 85 0.01 -6.33 12.91
CA ARG A 85 0.09 -4.90 12.52
C ARG A 85 -0.68 -4.62 11.24
N PHE A 86 -0.56 -5.50 10.24
CA PHE A 86 -1.27 -5.34 8.98
C PHE A 86 -2.78 -5.54 9.11
N PHE A 87 -3.22 -6.42 10.00
CA PHE A 87 -4.64 -6.49 10.39
C PHE A 87 -5.12 -5.17 10.98
N VAL A 88 -4.36 -4.59 11.92
CA VAL A 88 -4.73 -3.30 12.51
C VAL A 88 -4.82 -2.21 11.45
N PHE A 89 -3.83 -2.09 10.56
CA PHE A 89 -3.86 -1.10 9.47
C PHE A 89 -4.93 -1.34 8.41
N HIS A 90 -5.47 -2.56 8.29
CA HIS A 90 -6.55 -2.87 7.34
C HIS A 90 -7.94 -2.61 7.91
N VAL A 91 -8.08 -2.58 9.24
CA VAL A 91 -9.38 -2.50 9.91
C VAL A 91 -9.60 -1.16 10.61
N PHE A 92 -8.53 -0.54 11.10
CA PHE A 92 -8.53 0.69 11.88
C PHE A 92 -7.74 1.79 11.17
#